data_AF-A0A0J9TFX5-F1
#
_entry.id   AF-A0A0J9TFX5-F1
#
_cell.length_a   1.000
_cell.length_b   1.000
_cell.length_c   1.000
_cell.angle_alpha   90.00
_cell.angle_beta   90.00
_cell.angle_gamma   90.00
#
_symmetry.space_group_name_H-M   'P 1'
#
loop_
_entity.id
_entity.type
_entity.pdbx_description
1 polymer ?
#
loop_
_entity_poly.entity_id
_entity_poly.type
_entity_poly.pdbx_seq_one_letter_code
_entity_poly.pdbx_strand_id
1 'polypeptide(L)'
;EDFLKDLALYKLYEALYTSYDFDDDTFICKSIQGKASYSRDFRFHCNNLKFILDNWKNLHDIFETHFDQKELCNYLNYWLHEKIVGHPFRKNISKLLLTAWDFMKPNNSNGVTCLPKKFHVSEKQFKKKKKLYDFLGYYKSISNILKTGQTLNVEQYCDYIKNNFGLYYVMENEDKCSKSSVYKDELASFKNLFRNELDTLKSKCPGKYLELFFEKEKT
;
A
#
# COMPACT_ATOMS: atom_id res chain seq x y z
N GLU A 1 4.13 14.43 0.98
CA GLU A 1 5.23 15.34 1.33
C GLU A 1 6.12 15.47 0.11
N ASP A 2 6.62 16.67 -0.19
CA ASP A 2 7.29 16.94 -1.47
C ASP A 2 8.55 16.10 -1.70
N PHE A 3 9.28 15.76 -0.63
CA PHE A 3 10.52 14.98 -0.71
C PHE A 3 10.31 13.49 -1.08
N LEU A 4 9.06 13.01 -1.14
CA LEU A 4 8.71 11.67 -1.60
C LEU A 4 8.31 11.63 -3.08
N LYS A 5 8.07 12.80 -3.72
CA LYS A 5 7.46 12.89 -5.06
C LYS A 5 8.24 12.18 -6.16
N ASP A 6 9.57 12.18 -6.04
CA ASP A 6 10.44 11.56 -7.02
C ASP A 6 10.58 10.04 -6.86
N LEU A 7 10.09 9.48 -5.75
CA LEU A 7 10.21 8.06 -5.44
C LEU A 7 9.21 7.24 -6.27
N ALA A 8 9.62 6.03 -6.66
CA ALA A 8 8.85 5.16 -7.55
C ALA A 8 7.43 4.88 -7.02
N LEU A 9 7.25 4.69 -5.71
CA LEU A 9 5.94 4.41 -5.11
C LEU A 9 5.00 5.62 -5.19
N TYR A 10 5.55 6.84 -5.08
CA TYR A 10 4.75 8.05 -5.26
C TYR A 10 4.28 8.16 -6.71
N LYS A 11 5.21 7.99 -7.66
CA LYS A 11 4.90 7.98 -9.10
C LYS A 11 3.87 6.91 -9.48
N LEU A 12 3.93 5.74 -8.85
CA LEU A 12 2.92 4.69 -9.00
C LEU A 12 1.54 5.19 -8.58
N TYR A 13 1.43 5.83 -7.41
CA TYR A 13 0.15 6.36 -6.94
C TYR A 13 -0.39 7.51 -7.80
N GLU A 14 0.47 8.37 -8.34
CA GLU A 14 0.08 9.38 -9.33
C GLU A 14 -0.45 8.74 -10.62
N ALA A 15 0.19 7.69 -11.12
CA ALA A 15 -0.27 6.95 -12.29
C ALA A 15 -1.64 6.29 -12.05
N LEU A 16 -1.83 5.67 -10.87
CA LEU A 16 -3.13 5.12 -10.47
C LEU A 16 -4.19 6.23 -10.34
N TYR A 17 -3.85 7.38 -9.78
CA TYR A 17 -4.76 8.53 -9.66
C TYR A 17 -5.19 9.08 -11.01
N THR A 18 -4.25 9.29 -11.92
CA THR A 18 -4.51 9.76 -13.29
C THR A 18 -5.41 8.79 -14.06
N SER A 19 -5.27 7.50 -13.78
CA SER A 19 -6.12 6.45 -14.37
C SER A 19 -7.51 6.35 -13.74
N TYR A 20 -7.82 7.12 -12.68
CA TYR A 20 -9.02 7.00 -11.85
C TYR A 20 -10.13 8.02 -12.14
N ASP A 21 -10.02 8.75 -13.24
CA ASP A 21 -10.99 9.77 -13.66
C ASP A 21 -11.68 9.39 -14.98
N PHE A 22 -11.83 8.09 -15.24
CA PHE A 22 -12.42 7.58 -16.47
C PHE A 22 -13.88 7.19 -16.26
N ASP A 23 -14.80 8.01 -16.79
CA ASP A 23 -16.24 7.76 -16.74
C ASP A 23 -16.71 6.95 -17.96
N ASP A 24 -16.23 5.71 -18.07
CA ASP A 24 -16.84 4.74 -19.00
C ASP A 24 -17.60 3.66 -18.23
N ASP A 25 -18.77 3.34 -18.75
CA ASP A 25 -19.81 2.65 -18.01
C ASP A 25 -19.92 1.18 -18.41
N THR A 26 -19.16 0.35 -17.71
CA THR A 26 -18.90 -1.02 -18.13
C THR A 26 -20.05 -1.98 -17.79
N PHE A 27 -20.32 -2.93 -18.69
CA PHE A 27 -21.40 -3.91 -18.53
C PHE A 27 -21.24 -4.77 -17.25
N ILE A 28 -20.00 -5.12 -16.88
CA ILE A 28 -19.71 -5.93 -15.68
C ILE A 28 -20.14 -5.16 -14.42
N CYS A 29 -19.74 -3.89 -14.30
CA CYS A 29 -20.08 -3.07 -13.15
C CYS A 29 -21.58 -2.83 -13.03
N LYS A 30 -22.26 -2.53 -14.16
CA LYS A 30 -23.72 -2.43 -14.23
C LYS A 30 -24.42 -3.70 -13.74
N SER A 31 -23.93 -4.86 -14.16
CA SER A 31 -24.56 -6.15 -13.85
C SER A 31 -24.46 -6.52 -12.37
N ILE A 32 -23.37 -6.12 -11.70
CA ILE A 32 -23.11 -6.43 -10.28
C ILE A 32 -23.76 -5.42 -9.33
N GLN A 33 -23.96 -4.18 -9.78
CA GLN A 33 -24.38 -3.04 -8.98
C GLN A 33 -25.70 -3.24 -8.21
N GLY A 34 -26.67 -3.96 -8.77
CA GLY A 34 -28.01 -4.12 -8.19
C GLY A 34 -28.74 -2.77 -7.96
N LYS A 35 -29.76 -2.75 -7.09
CA LYS A 35 -30.59 -1.56 -6.81
C LYS A 35 -30.29 -0.87 -5.46
N ALA A 36 -29.11 -1.09 -4.87
CA ALA A 36 -28.78 -0.56 -3.54
C ALA A 36 -28.49 0.96 -3.55
N SER A 37 -28.53 1.60 -2.38
CA SER A 37 -28.23 3.04 -2.23
C SER A 37 -26.77 3.40 -2.59
N TYR A 38 -25.82 2.51 -2.33
CA TYR A 38 -24.38 2.67 -2.64
C TYR A 38 -24.01 2.24 -4.07
N SER A 39 -25.01 1.97 -4.89
CA SER A 39 -24.85 1.40 -6.23
C SER A 39 -24.04 2.32 -7.15
N ARG A 40 -24.27 3.64 -7.08
CA ARG A 40 -23.54 4.65 -7.85
C ARG A 40 -22.06 4.69 -7.47
N ASP A 41 -21.74 4.76 -6.17
CA ASP A 41 -20.36 4.82 -5.69
C ASP A 41 -19.61 3.52 -6.02
N PHE A 42 -20.28 2.37 -5.83
CA PHE A 42 -19.72 1.10 -6.29
C PHE A 42 -19.39 1.13 -7.79
N ARG A 43 -20.32 1.58 -8.63
CA ARG A 43 -20.13 1.64 -10.08
C ARG A 43 -18.97 2.54 -10.47
N PHE A 44 -18.85 3.71 -9.85
CA PHE A 44 -17.73 4.63 -10.05
C PHE A 44 -16.39 3.95 -9.73
N HIS A 45 -16.24 3.34 -8.56
CA HIS A 45 -15.01 2.65 -8.19
C HIS A 45 -14.74 1.42 -9.06
N CYS A 46 -15.78 0.72 -9.50
CA CYS A 46 -15.70 -0.49 -10.31
C CYS A 46 -15.24 -0.19 -11.74
N ASN A 47 -15.79 0.86 -12.38
CA ASN A 47 -15.40 1.25 -13.73
C ASN A 47 -13.94 1.71 -13.78
N ASN A 48 -13.52 2.52 -12.81
CA ASN A 48 -12.12 2.93 -12.70
C ASN A 48 -11.18 1.75 -12.42
N LEU A 49 -11.59 0.78 -11.58
CA LEU A 49 -10.83 -0.45 -11.38
C LEU A 49 -10.65 -1.21 -12.70
N LYS A 50 -11.72 -1.36 -13.49
CA LYS A 50 -11.65 -2.02 -14.80
C LYS A 50 -10.65 -1.33 -15.71
N PHE A 51 -10.68 0.00 -15.81
CA PHE A 51 -9.74 0.75 -16.62
C PHE A 51 -8.27 0.48 -16.21
N ILE A 52 -7.98 0.45 -14.90
CA ILE A 52 -6.65 0.12 -14.38
C ILE A 52 -6.27 -1.32 -14.75
N LEU A 53 -7.19 -2.28 -14.63
CA LEU A 53 -6.94 -3.69 -14.94
C LEU A 53 -6.72 -3.94 -16.43
N ASP A 54 -7.45 -3.24 -17.30
CA ASP A 54 -7.27 -3.32 -18.75
C ASP A 54 -5.88 -2.81 -19.17
N ASN A 55 -5.35 -1.81 -18.45
CA ASN A 55 -4.02 -1.24 -18.65
C ASN A 55 -2.93 -1.86 -17.75
N TRP A 56 -3.24 -2.93 -17.03
CA TRP A 56 -2.37 -3.45 -15.97
C TRP A 56 -0.99 -3.87 -16.48
N LYS A 57 -0.91 -4.45 -17.68
CA LYS A 57 0.37 -4.84 -18.28
C LYS A 57 1.27 -3.62 -18.49
N ASN A 58 0.76 -2.54 -19.08
CA ASN A 58 1.55 -1.33 -19.30
C ASN A 58 2.03 -0.74 -17.98
N LEU A 59 1.16 -0.75 -16.96
CA LEU A 59 1.48 -0.26 -15.62
C LEU A 59 2.55 -1.15 -14.95
N HIS A 60 2.47 -2.46 -15.13
CA HIS A 60 3.51 -3.40 -14.71
C HIS A 60 4.85 -3.10 -15.39
N ASP A 61 4.87 -3.01 -16.72
CA ASP A 61 6.10 -2.80 -17.50
C ASP A 61 6.80 -1.47 -17.14
N ILE A 62 6.05 -0.41 -16.78
CA ILE A 62 6.63 0.86 -16.31
C ILE A 62 7.35 0.72 -14.97
N PHE A 63 6.85 -0.13 -14.07
CA PHE A 63 7.28 -0.19 -12.67
C PHE A 63 7.99 -1.49 -12.27
N GLU A 64 8.15 -2.46 -13.18
CA GLU A 64 8.75 -3.78 -12.91
C GLU A 64 10.20 -3.72 -12.42
N THR A 65 10.92 -2.65 -12.76
CA THR A 65 12.29 -2.41 -12.28
C THR A 65 12.35 -1.96 -10.82
N HIS A 66 11.23 -1.51 -10.26
CA HIS A 66 11.11 -0.99 -8.90
C HIS A 66 10.34 -1.92 -7.96
N PHE A 67 9.34 -2.64 -8.47
CA PHE A 67 8.45 -3.49 -7.70
C PHE A 67 8.25 -4.82 -8.42
N ASP A 68 8.29 -5.91 -7.67
CA ASP A 68 7.82 -7.19 -8.21
C ASP A 68 6.28 -7.16 -8.43
N GLN A 69 5.78 -8.07 -9.26
CA GLN A 69 4.36 -8.17 -9.60
C GLN A 69 3.45 -8.25 -8.35
N LYS A 70 3.90 -8.92 -7.29
CA LYS A 70 3.13 -9.09 -6.06
C LYS A 70 3.09 -7.79 -5.26
N GLU A 71 4.20 -7.06 -5.17
CA GLU A 71 4.27 -5.74 -4.54
C GLU A 71 3.39 -4.73 -5.26
N LEU A 72 3.54 -4.63 -6.58
CA LEU A 72 2.73 -3.75 -7.43
C LEU A 72 1.23 -4.02 -7.23
N CYS A 73 0.83 -5.30 -7.25
CA CYS A 73 -0.55 -5.69 -7.03
C CYS A 73 -1.05 -5.39 -5.61
N ASN A 74 -0.21 -5.53 -4.58
CA ASN A 74 -0.56 -5.14 -3.22
C ASN A 74 -0.78 -3.63 -3.11
N TYR A 75 0.04 -2.80 -3.76
CA TYR A 75 -0.16 -1.35 -3.77
C TYR A 75 -1.49 -0.96 -4.42
N LEU A 76 -1.86 -1.59 -5.54
CA LEU A 76 -3.18 -1.38 -6.15
C LEU A 76 -4.31 -1.75 -5.18
N ASN A 77 -4.19 -2.89 -4.48
CA ASN A 77 -5.17 -3.33 -3.50
C ASN A 77 -5.34 -2.34 -2.33
N TYR A 78 -4.23 -1.88 -1.74
CA TYR A 78 -4.28 -0.86 -0.68
C TYR A 78 -4.85 0.46 -1.19
N TRP A 79 -4.42 0.90 -2.37
CA TRP A 79 -4.89 2.15 -2.97
C TRP A 79 -6.39 2.12 -3.27
N LEU A 80 -6.92 1.04 -3.86
CA LEU A 80 -8.35 0.92 -4.15
C LEU A 80 -9.18 0.95 -2.86
N HIS A 81 -8.76 0.22 -1.83
CA HIS A 81 -9.46 0.19 -0.55
C HIS A 81 -9.35 1.52 0.22
N GLU A 82 -8.34 2.34 -0.07
CA GLU A 82 -8.22 3.70 0.47
C GLU A 82 -9.29 4.63 -0.12
N LYS A 83 -9.69 4.45 -1.38
CA LYS A 83 -10.71 5.30 -2.03
C LYS A 83 -12.10 5.23 -1.38
N ILE A 84 -12.38 4.15 -0.65
CA ILE A 84 -13.67 3.91 0.02
C ILE A 84 -13.60 4.10 1.54
N VAL A 85 -12.48 4.64 2.04
CA VAL A 85 -12.33 5.06 3.44
C VAL A 85 -13.36 6.15 3.77
N GLY A 86 -13.97 6.07 4.96
CA GLY A 86 -15.00 7.02 5.41
C GLY A 86 -16.39 6.77 4.82
N HIS A 87 -16.53 5.90 3.83
CA HIS A 87 -17.82 5.66 3.19
C HIS A 87 -18.76 4.82 4.09
N PRO A 88 -20.04 5.22 4.30
CA PRO A 88 -20.97 4.50 5.18
C PRO A 88 -21.18 3.03 4.77
N PHE A 89 -21.15 2.76 3.47
CA PHE A 89 -21.32 1.42 2.89
C PHE A 89 -20.02 0.74 2.48
N ARG A 90 -18.87 1.15 3.06
CA ARG A 90 -17.53 0.62 2.71
C ARG A 90 -17.46 -0.89 2.62
N LYS A 91 -18.05 -1.62 3.58
CA LYS A 91 -18.03 -3.09 3.61
C LYS A 91 -18.75 -3.68 2.38
N ASN A 92 -19.90 -3.11 2.02
CA ASN A 92 -20.69 -3.56 0.87
C ASN A 92 -19.99 -3.24 -0.45
N ILE A 93 -19.51 -2.00 -0.61
CA ILE A 93 -18.77 -1.59 -1.80
C ILE A 93 -17.52 -2.45 -1.97
N SER A 94 -16.74 -2.65 -0.90
CA SER A 94 -15.56 -3.51 -0.93
C SER A 94 -15.91 -4.94 -1.36
N LYS A 95 -16.98 -5.54 -0.81
CA LYS A 95 -17.41 -6.88 -1.21
C LYS A 95 -17.73 -6.95 -2.71
N LEU A 96 -18.51 -5.98 -3.23
CA LEU A 96 -18.85 -5.95 -4.64
C LEU A 96 -17.64 -5.69 -5.54
N LEU A 97 -16.71 -4.82 -5.12
CA LEU A 97 -15.47 -4.57 -5.86
C LEU A 97 -14.62 -5.84 -5.98
N LEU A 98 -14.48 -6.61 -4.91
CA LEU A 98 -13.77 -7.89 -4.94
C LEU A 98 -14.43 -8.86 -5.94
N THR A 99 -15.76 -8.96 -5.93
CA THR A 99 -16.52 -9.77 -6.89
C THR A 99 -16.33 -9.28 -8.32
N ALA A 100 -16.43 -7.98 -8.56
CA ALA A 100 -16.23 -7.38 -9.88
C ALA A 100 -14.82 -7.61 -10.41
N TRP A 101 -13.81 -7.42 -9.56
CA TRP A 101 -12.41 -7.70 -9.87
C TRP A 101 -12.22 -9.16 -10.29
N ASP A 102 -12.82 -10.11 -9.55
CA ASP A 102 -12.75 -11.53 -9.91
C ASP A 102 -13.34 -11.83 -11.29
N PHE A 103 -14.41 -11.14 -11.71
CA PHE A 103 -14.98 -11.26 -13.05
C PHE A 103 -14.19 -10.53 -14.13
N MET A 104 -13.49 -9.46 -13.78
CA MET A 104 -12.64 -8.68 -14.68
C MET A 104 -11.26 -9.31 -14.89
N LYS A 105 -10.94 -10.41 -14.20
CA LYS A 105 -9.67 -11.12 -14.36
C LYS A 105 -9.41 -11.31 -15.85
N PRO A 106 -8.31 -10.76 -16.38
CA PRO A 106 -8.01 -10.93 -17.78
C PRO A 106 -7.81 -12.42 -18.07
N ASN A 107 -8.40 -12.94 -19.15
CA ASN A 107 -8.07 -14.25 -19.72
C ASN A 107 -6.67 -14.22 -20.40
N ASN A 108 -5.72 -13.48 -19.84
CA ASN A 108 -4.49 -13.14 -20.53
C ASN A 108 -3.50 -14.29 -20.40
N SER A 109 -3.19 -14.89 -21.55
CA SER A 109 -2.21 -15.97 -21.77
C SER A 109 -0.76 -15.65 -21.37
N ASN A 110 -0.47 -14.43 -20.89
CA ASN A 110 0.90 -13.93 -20.63
C ASN A 110 1.28 -13.90 -19.14
N GLY A 111 0.45 -14.41 -18.22
CA GLY A 111 0.80 -14.64 -16.81
C GLY A 111 0.81 -13.44 -15.86
N VAL A 112 0.88 -12.21 -16.35
CA VAL A 112 0.81 -10.99 -15.50
C VAL A 112 -0.64 -10.75 -15.08
N THR A 113 -0.96 -11.11 -13.83
CA THR A 113 -2.28 -10.95 -13.23
C THR A 113 -2.17 -10.29 -11.86
N CYS A 114 -3.14 -9.45 -11.52
CA CYS A 114 -3.29 -8.91 -10.17
C CYS A 114 -4.61 -9.39 -9.56
N LEU A 115 -4.51 -10.01 -8.39
CA LEU A 115 -5.63 -10.61 -7.69
C LEU A 115 -6.14 -9.67 -6.58
N PRO A 116 -7.47 -9.64 -6.37
CA PRO A 116 -8.06 -8.88 -5.27
C PRO A 116 -7.63 -9.44 -3.90
N LYS A 117 -7.30 -8.56 -2.97
CA LYS A 117 -6.94 -8.85 -1.58
C LYS A 117 -8.04 -8.36 -0.65
N LYS A 118 -8.45 -9.21 0.28
CA LYS A 118 -9.47 -8.86 1.27
C LYS A 118 -8.81 -8.25 2.51
N PHE A 119 -9.36 -7.11 2.95
CA PHE A 119 -8.95 -6.47 4.20
C PHE A 119 -10.04 -6.61 5.25
N HIS A 120 -9.98 -7.68 6.05
CA HIS A 120 -10.95 -7.99 7.11
C HIS A 120 -10.62 -7.25 8.41
N VAL A 121 -10.51 -5.93 8.34
CA VAL A 121 -10.10 -5.09 9.47
C VAL A 121 -10.96 -3.83 9.55
N SER A 122 -10.98 -3.18 10.73
CA SER A 122 -11.57 -1.85 10.86
C SER A 122 -10.84 -0.83 9.99
N GLU A 123 -11.50 0.29 9.71
CA GLU A 123 -10.87 1.38 8.95
C GLU A 123 -9.61 1.92 9.65
N LYS A 124 -9.63 2.06 10.98
CA LYS A 124 -8.46 2.51 11.76
C LYS A 124 -7.28 1.55 11.58
N GLN A 125 -7.55 0.24 11.66
CA GLN A 125 -6.53 -0.80 11.44
C GLN A 125 -6.04 -0.79 9.98
N PHE A 126 -6.94 -0.64 9.01
CA PHE A 126 -6.59 -0.54 7.59
C PHE A 126 -5.63 0.62 7.31
N LYS A 127 -5.93 1.82 7.83
CA LYS A 127 -5.07 3.01 7.66
C LYS A 127 -3.65 2.75 8.17
N LYS A 128 -3.51 2.09 9.32
CA LYS A 128 -2.21 1.73 9.88
C LYS A 128 -1.47 0.68 9.06
N LYS A 129 -2.17 -0.39 8.64
CA LYS A 129 -1.62 -1.41 7.74
C LYS A 129 -1.07 -0.79 6.47
N LYS A 130 -1.87 0.05 5.79
CA LYS A 130 -1.44 0.75 4.57
C LYS A 130 -0.24 1.64 4.85
N LYS A 131 -0.31 2.51 5.86
CA LYS A 131 0.79 3.43 6.17
C LYS A 131 2.10 2.70 6.44
N LEU A 132 2.07 1.58 7.18
CA LEU A 132 3.26 0.78 7.42
C LEU A 132 3.74 0.07 6.14
N TYR A 133 2.83 -0.47 5.33
CA TYR A 133 3.18 -1.11 4.05
C TYR A 133 3.84 -0.12 3.07
N ASP A 134 3.25 1.07 2.91
CA ASP A 134 3.78 2.14 2.06
C ASP A 134 5.16 2.59 2.56
N PHE A 135 5.33 2.71 3.89
CA PHE A 135 6.63 3.01 4.49
C PHE A 135 7.71 1.99 4.09
N LEU A 136 7.42 0.69 4.17
CA LEU A 136 8.38 -0.35 3.76
C LEU A 136 8.75 -0.21 2.27
N GLY A 137 7.79 0.18 1.43
CA GLY A 137 8.01 0.49 0.02
C GLY A 137 8.93 1.69 -0.20
N TYR A 138 8.60 2.83 0.41
CA TYR A 138 9.40 4.05 0.32
C TYR A 138 10.81 3.84 0.89
N TYR A 139 10.94 3.08 1.98
CA TYR A 139 12.22 2.84 2.63
C TYR A 139 13.26 2.22 1.69
N LYS A 140 12.86 1.34 0.75
CA LYS A 140 13.80 0.77 -0.24
C LYS A 140 14.50 1.87 -1.05
N SER A 141 13.75 2.84 -1.55
CA SER A 141 14.31 3.97 -2.31
C SER A 141 15.08 4.94 -1.40
N ILE A 142 14.53 5.24 -0.22
CA ILE A 142 15.15 6.15 0.76
C ILE A 142 16.51 5.59 1.21
N SER A 143 16.60 4.30 1.53
CA SER A 143 17.85 3.65 1.96
C SER A 143 18.95 3.81 0.91
N ASN A 144 18.62 3.60 -0.37
CA ASN A 144 19.57 3.80 -1.46
C ASN A 144 20.06 5.26 -1.55
N ILE A 145 19.15 6.23 -1.43
CA ILE A 145 19.47 7.66 -1.44
C ILE A 145 20.38 8.02 -0.25
N LEU A 146 20.08 7.54 0.95
CA LEU A 146 20.90 7.79 2.15
C LEU A 146 22.29 7.13 2.07
N LYS A 147 22.39 5.95 1.47
CA LYS A 147 23.67 5.24 1.25
C LYS A 147 24.56 6.02 0.29
N THR A 148 24.01 6.52 -0.83
CA THR A 148 24.75 7.31 -1.82
C THR A 148 25.09 8.72 -1.35
N GLY A 149 24.33 9.27 -0.39
CA GLY A 149 24.56 10.62 0.14
C GLY A 149 24.17 11.75 -0.83
N GLN A 150 23.49 11.42 -1.93
CA GLN A 150 23.11 12.37 -2.98
C GLN A 150 21.75 13.01 -2.71
N THR A 151 21.56 13.64 -1.55
CA THR A 151 20.32 14.36 -1.24
C THR A 151 20.53 15.45 -0.20
N LEU A 152 19.75 16.54 -0.32
CA LEU A 152 19.61 17.58 0.70
C LEU A 152 18.50 17.25 1.72
N ASN A 153 17.68 16.22 1.45
CA ASN A 153 16.49 15.89 2.25
C ASN A 153 16.78 14.85 3.35
N VAL A 154 18.04 14.71 3.78
CA VAL A 154 18.46 13.68 4.76
C VAL A 154 17.63 13.77 6.03
N GLU A 155 17.45 14.96 6.59
CA GLU A 155 16.68 15.17 7.82
C GLU A 155 15.22 14.74 7.65
N GLN A 156 14.58 15.16 6.55
CA GLN A 156 13.19 14.78 6.23
C GLN A 156 13.03 13.27 6.09
N TYR A 157 13.96 12.59 5.42
CA TYR A 157 13.95 11.13 5.33
C TYR A 157 14.13 10.46 6.68
N CYS A 158 15.07 10.94 7.50
CA CYS A 158 15.29 10.39 8.84
C CYS A 158 14.08 10.59 9.74
N ASP A 159 13.39 11.73 9.67
CA ASP A 159 12.18 11.99 10.45
C ASP A 159 11.00 11.15 9.96
N TYR A 160 10.86 10.98 8.65
CA TYR A 160 9.90 10.04 8.07
C TYR A 160 10.13 8.61 8.57
N ILE A 161 11.39 8.15 8.61
CA ILE A 161 11.76 6.83 9.16
C ILE A 161 11.39 6.75 10.64
N LYS A 162 11.82 7.70 11.47
CA LYS A 162 11.52 7.72 12.92
C LYS A 162 10.02 7.66 13.20
N ASN A 163 9.22 8.45 12.48
CA ASN A 163 7.77 8.49 12.63
C ASN A 163 7.12 7.13 12.33
N ASN A 164 7.60 6.40 11.32
CA ASN A 164 7.07 5.09 10.96
C ASN A 164 7.58 3.96 11.88
N PHE A 165 8.77 4.09 12.49
CA PHE A 165 9.16 3.24 13.62
C PHE A 165 8.22 3.43 14.82
N GLY A 166 7.82 4.67 15.11
CA GLY A 166 6.79 4.95 16.10
C GLY A 166 5.46 4.24 15.79
N LEU A 167 5.02 4.28 14.53
CA LEU A 167 3.83 3.55 14.08
C LEU A 167 3.95 2.03 14.28
N TYR A 168 5.10 1.44 13.95
CA TYR A 168 5.38 0.03 14.17
C TYR A 168 5.15 -0.36 15.64
N TYR A 169 5.69 0.41 16.59
CA TYR A 169 5.51 0.11 18.01
C TYR A 169 4.08 0.26 18.50
N VAL A 170 3.35 1.25 17.98
CA VAL A 170 1.92 1.39 18.26
C VAL A 170 1.16 0.16 17.79
N MET A 171 1.45 -0.35 16.60
CA MET A 171 0.83 -1.56 16.05
C MET A 171 1.20 -2.82 16.85
N GLU A 172 2.48 -3.00 17.19
CA GLU A 172 2.97 -4.09 18.04
C GLU A 172 2.27 -4.11 19.41
N ASN A 173 2.17 -2.95 20.05
CA ASN A 173 1.51 -2.83 21.35
C ASN A 173 0.01 -3.07 21.27
N GLU A 174 -0.67 -2.56 20.22
CA GLU A 174 -2.10 -2.83 20.03
C GLU A 174 -2.35 -4.34 19.94
N ASP A 175 -1.65 -5.06 19.07
CA ASP A 175 -1.82 -6.51 18.92
C ASP A 175 -1.52 -7.27 20.22
N LYS A 176 -0.46 -6.87 20.95
CA LYS A 176 -0.13 -7.46 22.25
C LYS A 176 -1.23 -7.23 23.29
N CYS A 177 -1.73 -6.00 23.41
CA CYS A 177 -2.74 -5.62 24.40
C CYS A 177 -4.10 -6.27 24.12
N SER A 178 -4.52 -6.34 22.86
CA SER A 178 -5.78 -7.00 22.49
C SER A 178 -5.67 -8.50 22.25
N LYS A 179 -4.48 -9.10 22.45
CA LYS A 179 -4.18 -10.51 22.12
C LYS A 179 -4.66 -10.86 20.70
N SER A 180 -4.44 -9.94 19.75
CA SER A 180 -4.80 -10.09 18.35
C SER A 180 -3.56 -10.25 17.48
N SER A 181 -3.79 -10.60 16.21
CA SER A 181 -2.75 -10.76 15.19
C SER A 181 -3.08 -9.93 13.95
N VAL A 182 -3.76 -8.80 14.14
CA VAL A 182 -4.28 -7.98 13.04
C VAL A 182 -3.16 -7.46 12.16
N TYR A 183 -2.01 -7.12 12.74
CA TYR A 183 -0.86 -6.56 12.05
C TYR A 183 0.28 -7.56 11.84
N LYS A 184 0.04 -8.86 12.06
CA LYS A 184 1.07 -9.90 12.03
C LYS A 184 1.97 -9.82 10.80
N ASP A 185 1.37 -9.71 9.61
CA ASP A 185 2.12 -9.71 8.35
C ASP A 185 2.98 -8.45 8.21
N GLU A 186 2.44 -7.26 8.49
CA GLU A 186 3.21 -6.01 8.37
C GLU A 186 4.32 -5.92 9.42
N LEU A 187 4.07 -6.38 10.65
CA LEU A 187 5.10 -6.42 11.71
C LEU A 187 6.22 -7.40 11.33
N ALA A 188 5.88 -8.56 10.77
CA ALA A 188 6.88 -9.53 10.30
C ALA A 188 7.72 -8.97 9.14
N SER A 189 7.09 -8.34 8.15
CA SER A 189 7.79 -7.69 7.04
C SER A 189 8.70 -6.56 7.51
N PHE A 190 8.24 -5.75 8.46
CA PHE A 190 9.05 -4.69 9.07
C PHE A 190 10.30 -5.26 9.75
N LYS A 191 10.13 -6.25 10.65
CA LYS A 191 11.26 -6.87 11.36
C LYS A 191 12.29 -7.46 10.40
N ASN A 192 11.82 -8.19 9.39
CA ASN A 192 12.69 -8.82 8.40
C ASN A 192 13.51 -7.80 7.61
N LEU A 193 12.88 -6.69 7.17
CA LEU A 193 13.56 -5.62 6.46
C LEU A 193 14.61 -4.96 7.35
N PHE A 194 14.21 -4.53 8.55
CA PHE A 194 15.08 -3.70 9.36
C PHE A 194 16.20 -4.46 10.03
N ARG A 195 16.07 -5.77 10.31
CA ARG A 195 17.17 -6.61 10.83
C ARG A 195 18.47 -6.46 10.03
N ASN A 196 18.37 -6.34 8.70
CA ASN A 196 19.52 -6.23 7.81
C ASN A 196 19.96 -4.78 7.54
N GLU A 197 19.12 -3.81 7.86
CA GLU A 197 19.35 -2.38 7.57
C GLU A 197 19.77 -1.58 8.80
N LEU A 198 19.87 -2.27 9.93
CA LEU A 198 20.20 -1.75 11.25
C LEU A 198 21.44 -0.84 11.22
N ASP A 199 22.58 -1.34 10.78
CA ASP A 199 23.85 -0.58 10.87
C ASP A 199 23.88 0.63 9.93
N THR A 200 23.25 0.50 8.76
CA THR A 200 23.08 1.63 7.83
C THR A 200 22.28 2.75 8.49
N LEU A 201 21.16 2.40 9.13
CA LEU A 201 20.30 3.38 9.79
C LEU A 201 20.98 4.08 10.95
N LYS A 202 21.74 3.36 11.79
CA LYS A 202 22.52 3.99 12.88
C LYS A 202 23.45 5.06 12.37
N SER A 203 24.16 4.75 11.28
CA SER A 203 25.15 5.64 10.71
C SER A 203 24.51 6.85 10.01
N LYS A 204 23.43 6.64 9.25
CA LYS A 204 22.85 7.67 8.38
C LYS A 204 21.76 8.51 9.05
N CYS A 205 21.03 7.93 10.00
CA CYS A 205 19.92 8.55 10.71
C CYS A 205 20.02 8.29 12.22
N PRO A 206 20.98 8.89 12.94
CA PRO A 206 21.09 8.69 14.38
C PRO A 206 19.82 9.16 15.12
N GLY A 207 19.38 8.43 16.15
CA GLY A 207 18.22 8.82 16.97
C GLY A 207 17.69 7.75 17.94
N LYS A 208 17.16 8.23 19.08
CA LYS A 208 16.71 7.45 20.25
C LYS A 208 15.68 6.34 19.97
N TYR A 209 14.78 6.52 18.99
CA TYR A 209 13.77 5.50 18.67
C TYR A 209 14.33 4.31 17.91
N LEU A 210 15.38 4.54 17.13
CA LEU A 210 16.07 3.47 16.42
C LEU A 210 16.85 2.63 17.45
N GLU A 211 17.54 3.27 18.40
CA GLU A 211 18.24 2.66 19.55
C GLU A 211 17.39 1.64 20.31
N LEU A 212 16.15 2.00 20.66
CA LEU A 212 15.22 1.08 21.33
C LEU A 212 14.82 -0.13 20.47
N PHE A 213 14.80 0.00 19.14
CA PHE A 213 14.58 -1.15 18.24
C PHE A 213 15.80 -2.07 18.24
N PHE A 214 16.99 -1.50 18.17
CA PHE A 214 18.25 -2.26 18.20
C PHE A 214 18.45 -3.03 19.50
N GLU A 215 17.98 -2.52 20.63
CA GLU A 215 18.07 -3.20 21.93
C GLU A 215 17.12 -4.39 22.01
N LYS A 216 15.86 -4.23 21.59
CA LYS A 216 14.85 -5.29 21.62
C LYS A 216 15.18 -6.51 20.74
N GLU A 217 15.78 -6.30 19.58
CA GLU A 217 16.10 -7.41 18.64
C GLU A 217 17.41 -8.14 18.98
N LYS A 218 18.17 -7.68 19.99
CA LYS A 218 19.36 -8.38 20.51
C LYS A 218 19.03 -9.39 21.62
N THR A 219 17.87 -9.25 22.25
CA THR A 219 17.31 -10.14 23.29
C THR A 219 16.36 -11.17 22.71
#